data_AF-A0AAU9SA04-F1
#
_entry.id   AF-A0AAU9SA04-F1
#
_cell.length_a   1.000
_cell.length_b   1.000
_cell.length_c   1.000
_cell.angle_alpha   90.00
_cell.angle_beta   90.00
_cell.angle_gamma   90.00
#
_symmetry.space_group_name_H-M   'P 1'
#
loop_
_entity.id
_entity.type
_entity.pdbx_description
1 polymer ?
#
loop_
_entity_poly.entity_id
_entity_poly.type
_entity_poly.pdbx_seq_one_letter_code
_entity_poly.pdbx_strand_id
1 'polypeptide(L)'
;FFVSAIELVDEAAAKLKMEITGKPTELDEIDSAVITLEMEMLSLKKDNDKFSKERLQKIENYLITLKDKQKIDGVNQEIASAICEFDQNRVDDNKNSILMSLQRQLEESHELQRV
;
A
#
# COMPACT_ATOMS: atom_id res chain seq x y z
N PHE A 1 -20.57 -22.67 13.19
CA PHE A 1 -20.20 -21.48 13.99
C PHE A 1 -18.70 -21.20 13.96
N PHE A 2 -17.82 -22.15 14.30
CA PHE A 2 -16.36 -21.92 14.27
C PHE A 2 -15.80 -21.68 12.85
N VAL A 3 -16.23 -22.47 11.86
CA VAL A 3 -15.81 -22.32 10.45
C VAL A 3 -16.22 -20.97 9.86
N SER A 4 -17.45 -20.54 10.12
CA SER A 4 -17.99 -19.24 9.66
C SER A 4 -17.30 -18.04 10.30
N ALA A 5 -16.79 -18.19 11.54
CA ALA A 5 -16.01 -17.13 12.19
C ALA A 5 -14.61 -16.99 11.57
N ILE A 6 -14.00 -18.10 11.13
CA ILE A 6 -12.71 -18.09 10.44
C ILE A 6 -12.83 -17.41 9.07
N GLU A 7 -13.88 -17.73 8.30
CA GLU A 7 -14.12 -17.09 6.99
C GLU A 7 -14.30 -15.57 7.10
N LEU A 8 -15.04 -15.09 8.11
CA LEU A 8 -15.21 -13.65 8.39
C LEU A 8 -13.89 -12.95 8.74
N VAL A 9 -13.03 -13.61 9.50
CA VAL A 9 -11.72 -13.08 9.88
C VAL A 9 -10.78 -13.04 8.68
N ASP A 10 -10.78 -14.09 7.85
CA ASP A 10 -9.96 -14.12 6.63
C ASP A 10 -10.47 -13.10 5.60
N GLU A 11 -11.78 -12.86 5.50
CA GLU A 11 -12.35 -11.79 4.64
C GLU A 11 -11.96 -10.39 5.15
N ALA A 12 -12.02 -10.15 6.47
CA ALA A 12 -11.60 -8.89 7.06
C ALA A 12 -10.09 -8.62 6.86
N ALA A 13 -9.25 -9.65 7.00
CA ALA A 13 -7.82 -9.57 6.73
C ALA A 13 -7.53 -9.29 5.26
N ALA A 14 -8.25 -9.94 4.33
CA ALA A 14 -8.12 -9.70 2.90
C ALA A 14 -8.53 -8.27 2.50
N LYS A 15 -9.60 -7.72 3.10
CA LYS A 15 -10.00 -6.32 2.90
C LYS A 15 -8.94 -5.34 3.38
N LEU A 16 -8.41 -5.55 4.60
CA LEU A 16 -7.33 -4.72 5.15
C LEU A 16 -6.11 -4.73 4.22
N LYS A 17 -5.77 -5.90 3.67
CA LYS A 17 -4.67 -6.06 2.72
C LYS A 17 -4.89 -5.29 1.43
N MET A 18 -6.08 -5.34 0.83
CA MET A 18 -6.40 -4.55 -0.36
C MET A 18 -6.30 -3.05 -0.11
N GLU A 19 -6.71 -2.59 1.06
CA GLU A 19 -6.69 -1.17 1.43
C GLU A 19 -5.24 -0.67 1.65
N ILE A 20 -4.36 -1.51 2.20
CA ILE A 20 -2.95 -1.19 2.44
C ILE A 20 -2.09 -1.32 1.17
N THR A 21 -2.39 -2.30 0.31
CA THR A 21 -1.63 -2.54 -0.95
C THR A 21 -2.07 -1.65 -2.11
N GLY A 22 -3.15 -0.88 -1.93
CA GLY A 22 -3.58 0.10 -2.91
C GLY A 22 -2.49 1.16 -3.17
N LYS A 23 -2.43 1.68 -4.40
CA LYS A 23 -1.64 2.89 -4.65
C LYS A 23 -2.19 4.03 -3.77
N PRO A 24 -1.34 4.81 -3.08
CA PRO A 24 -1.79 5.96 -2.34
C PRO A 24 -2.50 6.91 -3.30
N THR A 25 -3.74 7.30 -2.99
CA THR A 25 -4.48 8.30 -3.79
C THR A 25 -3.68 9.58 -3.94
N GLU A 26 -2.90 9.94 -2.92
CA GLU A 26 -1.98 11.08 -2.94
C GLU A 26 -0.89 10.97 -4.03
N LEU A 27 -0.40 9.76 -4.30
CA LEU A 27 0.62 9.53 -5.33
C LEU A 27 0.02 9.67 -6.74
N ASP A 28 -1.19 9.13 -6.96
CA ASP A 28 -1.90 9.25 -8.23
C ASP A 28 -2.33 10.70 -8.52
N GLU A 29 -2.67 11.48 -7.48
CA GLU A 29 -2.94 12.92 -7.59
C GLU A 29 -1.69 13.71 -7.98
N ILE A 30 -0.53 13.39 -7.38
CA ILE A 30 0.76 13.98 -7.73
C ILE A 30 1.12 13.67 -9.19
N ASP A 31 0.98 12.42 -9.62
CA ASP A 31 1.24 12.00 -11.00
C ASP A 31 0.37 12.77 -12.01
N SER A 32 -0.92 12.90 -11.70
CA SER A 32 -1.87 13.66 -12.54
C SER A 32 -1.54 15.15 -12.59
N ALA A 33 -1.11 15.73 -11.47
CA ALA A 33 -0.65 17.11 -11.40
C ALA A 33 0.63 17.34 -12.21
N VAL A 34 1.60 16.41 -12.14
CA VAL A 34 2.84 16.47 -12.93
C VAL A 34 2.54 16.49 -14.42
N ILE A 35 1.68 15.59 -14.92
CA ILE A 35 1.31 15.54 -16.34
C ILE A 35 0.67 16.87 -16.79
N THR A 36 -0.21 17.43 -15.96
CA THR A 36 -0.88 18.71 -16.27
C THR A 36 0.13 19.85 -16.37
N LEU A 37 1.08 19.91 -15.43
CA LEU A 37 2.14 20.92 -15.41
C LEU A 37 3.12 20.77 -16.58
N GLU A 38 3.46 19.54 -16.98
CA GLU A 38 4.30 19.28 -18.15
C GLU A 38 3.63 19.76 -19.45
N MET A 39 2.31 19.55 -19.57
CA MET A 39 1.53 20.06 -20.70
C MET A 39 1.46 21.60 -20.70
N GLU A 40 1.24 22.24 -19.53
CA GLU A 40 1.27 23.70 -19.39
C GLU A 40 2.65 24.25 -19.79
N MET A 41 3.75 23.60 -19.37
CA MET A 41 5.12 23.95 -19.77
C MET A 41 5.33 23.87 -21.28
N LEU A 42 4.84 22.82 -21.95
CA LEU A 42 4.98 22.66 -23.40
C LEU A 42 4.22 23.75 -24.16
N SER A 43 3.07 24.17 -23.65
CA SER A 43 2.32 25.30 -24.21
C SER A 43 3.06 26.62 -24.00
N LEU A 44 3.51 26.90 -22.76
CA LEU A 44 4.21 28.13 -22.41
C LEU A 44 5.57 28.26 -23.09
N LYS A 45 6.25 27.16 -23.42
CA LYS A 45 7.50 27.19 -24.20
C LYS A 45 7.31 27.73 -25.62
N LYS A 46 6.11 27.61 -26.19
CA LYS A 46 5.80 28.15 -27.52
C LYS A 46 5.54 29.66 -27.48
N ASP A 47 5.15 30.18 -26.32
CA ASP A 47 4.86 31.60 -26.11
C ASP A 47 6.06 32.33 -25.48
N ASN A 48 6.62 33.32 -26.18
CA ASN A 48 7.88 33.98 -25.77
C ASN A 48 7.68 35.26 -24.91
N ASP A 49 6.52 35.39 -24.27
CA ASP A 49 6.16 36.51 -23.39
C ASP A 49 6.98 36.47 -22.07
N LYS A 50 7.29 37.64 -21.52
CA LYS A 50 7.85 37.84 -20.19
C LYS A 50 7.02 37.16 -19.09
N PHE A 51 5.69 37.23 -19.19
CA PHE A 51 4.77 36.55 -18.27
C PHE A 51 4.88 35.02 -18.37
N SER A 52 4.98 34.49 -19.60
CA SER A 52 5.19 33.06 -19.84
C SER A 52 6.51 32.56 -19.24
N LYS A 53 7.58 33.37 -19.29
CA LYS A 53 8.87 33.03 -18.67
C LYS A 53 8.81 32.98 -17.13
N GLU A 54 8.16 33.94 -16.48
CA GLU A 54 7.96 33.90 -15.02
C GLU A 54 7.10 32.71 -14.59
N ARG A 55 6.03 32.42 -15.34
CA ARG A 55 5.14 31.28 -15.10
C ARG A 55 5.89 29.95 -15.25
N LEU A 56 6.69 29.82 -16.31
CA LEU A 56 7.49 28.63 -16.58
C LEU A 56 8.50 28.37 -15.47
N GLN A 57 9.16 29.41 -14.96
CA GLN A 57 10.12 29.28 -13.86
C GLN A 57 9.44 28.82 -12.55
N LYS A 58 8.21 29.26 -12.28
CA LYS A 58 7.42 28.77 -11.15
C LYS A 58 7.04 27.30 -11.32
N ILE A 59 6.61 26.89 -12.52
CA ILE A 59 6.24 25.50 -12.80
C ILE A 59 7.45 24.57 -12.66
N GLU A 60 8.64 24.98 -13.15
CA GLU A 60 9.87 24.19 -12.99
C GLU A 60 10.22 23.96 -11.51
N ASN A 61 10.15 24.99 -10.67
CA ASN A 61 10.37 24.85 -9.22
C ASN A 61 9.34 23.93 -8.56
N TYR A 62 8.07 24.02 -8.99
CA TYR A 62 7.00 23.17 -8.49
C TYR A 62 7.19 21.71 -8.89
N LEU A 63 7.65 21.44 -10.13
CA LEU A 63 7.96 20.11 -10.62
C LEU A 63 9.12 19.46 -9.86
N ILE A 64 10.16 20.22 -9.51
CA ILE A 64 11.25 19.71 -8.65
C ILE A 64 10.69 19.28 -7.30
N THR A 65 9.87 20.14 -6.68
CA THR A 65 9.24 19.85 -5.38
C THR A 65 8.32 18.62 -5.46
N LEU A 66 7.52 18.50 -6.52
CA LEU A 66 6.64 17.36 -6.76
C LEU A 66 7.42 16.06 -7.00
N LYS A 67 8.53 16.10 -7.74
CA LYS A 67 9.40 14.93 -7.95
C LYS A 67 10.06 14.46 -6.66
N ASP A 68 10.49 15.37 -5.80
CA ASP A 68 11.05 15.01 -4.51
C ASP A 68 9.99 14.40 -3.61
N LYS A 69 8.76 14.96 -3.62
CA LYS A 69 7.62 14.37 -2.93
C LYS A 69 7.27 12.97 -3.47
N GLN A 70 7.25 12.78 -4.80
CA GLN A 70 7.00 11.49 -5.44
C GLN A 70 8.02 10.42 -5.03
N LYS A 71 9.31 10.78 -4.88
CA LYS A 71 10.33 9.86 -4.38
C LYS A 71 10.10 9.48 -2.92
N ILE A 72 9.79 10.44 -2.08
CA ILE A 72 9.50 10.20 -0.65
C ILE A 72 8.27 9.30 -0.51
N ASP A 73 7.21 9.61 -1.24
CA ASP A 73 5.96 8.86 -1.19
C ASP A 73 6.12 7.45 -1.79
N GLY A 74 6.95 7.28 -2.82
CA GLY A 74 7.34 5.96 -3.33
C GLY A 74 8.10 5.11 -2.31
N VAL A 75 9.08 5.70 -1.61
CA VAL A 75 9.78 5.01 -0.50
C VAL A 75 8.83 4.70 0.66
N ASN A 76 7.92 5.61 0.99
CA ASN A 76 6.90 5.38 2.01
C ASN A 76 5.97 4.22 1.63
N GLN A 77 5.61 4.09 0.34
CA GLN A 77 4.81 2.98 -0.15
C GLN A 77 5.57 1.64 -0.08
N GLU A 78 6.86 1.63 -0.41
CA GLU A 78 7.71 0.44 -0.25
C GLU A 78 7.83 0.02 1.23
N ILE A 79 8.06 0.98 2.14
CA ILE A 79 8.11 0.74 3.58
C ILE A 79 6.77 0.20 4.10
N ALA A 80 5.64 0.81 3.71
CA ALA A 80 4.31 0.37 4.12
C ALA A 80 4.01 -1.06 3.65
N SER A 81 4.40 -1.40 2.41
CA SER A 81 4.23 -2.74 1.86
C SER A 81 5.09 -3.76 2.61
N ALA A 82 6.35 -3.42 2.92
CA ALA A 82 7.26 -4.28 3.67
C ALA A 82 6.82 -4.51 5.12
N ILE A 83 6.29 -3.49 5.81
CA ILE A 83 5.72 -3.63 7.16
C ILE A 83 4.50 -4.57 7.13
N CYS A 84 3.62 -4.37 6.16
CA CYS A 84 2.43 -5.20 6.02
C CYS A 84 2.77 -6.68 5.75
N GLU A 85 3.78 -6.95 4.90
CA GLU A 85 4.27 -8.31 4.68
C GLU A 85 4.88 -8.94 5.94
N PHE A 86 5.63 -8.18 6.72
CA PHE A 86 6.23 -8.67 7.95
C PHE A 86 5.20 -9.04 9.02
N ASP A 87 4.20 -8.18 9.22
CA ASP A 87 3.14 -8.43 10.21
C ASP A 87 2.28 -9.64 9.82
N GLN A 88 1.99 -9.82 8.54
CA GLN A 88 1.23 -10.98 8.03
C GLN A 88 1.98 -12.30 8.28
N ASN A 89 3.28 -12.33 7.97
CA ASN A 89 4.11 -13.52 8.17
C ASN A 89 4.14 -13.96 9.64
N ARG A 90 4.23 -13.02 10.60
CA ARG A 90 4.19 -13.36 12.03
C ARG A 90 2.84 -13.90 12.48
N VAL A 91 1.74 -13.38 11.92
CA VAL A 91 0.38 -13.85 12.25
C VAL A 91 0.15 -15.25 11.69
N ASP A 92 0.57 -15.51 10.46
CA ASP A 92 0.42 -16.81 9.80
C ASP A 92 1.27 -17.90 10.49
N ASP A 93 2.50 -17.58 10.87
CA ASP A 93 3.37 -18.51 11.63
C ASP A 93 2.76 -18.87 13.00
N ASN A 94 2.23 -17.87 13.71
CA ASN A 94 1.56 -18.10 15.00
C ASN A 94 0.26 -18.90 14.84
N LYS A 95 -0.57 -18.58 13.82
CA LYS A 95 -1.80 -19.32 13.51
C LYS A 95 -1.46 -20.78 13.23
N ASN A 96 -0.48 -21.05 12.37
CA ASN A 96 -0.04 -22.40 12.02
C ASN A 96 0.53 -23.17 13.22
N SER A 97 1.35 -22.52 14.05
CA SER A 97 1.89 -23.14 15.27
C SER A 97 0.78 -23.53 16.26
N ILE A 98 -0.20 -22.64 16.47
CA ILE A 98 -1.31 -22.90 17.39
C ILE A 98 -2.22 -24.01 16.83
N LEU A 99 -2.52 -23.97 15.52
CA LEU A 99 -3.36 -24.97 14.86
C LEU A 99 -2.76 -26.37 14.96
N MET A 100 -1.45 -26.51 14.73
CA MET A 100 -0.72 -27.76 14.91
C MET A 100 -0.78 -28.26 16.36
N SER A 101 -0.62 -27.37 17.34
CA SER A 101 -0.68 -27.74 18.76
C SER A 101 -2.10 -28.20 19.17
N LEU A 102 -3.14 -27.53 18.67
CA LEU A 102 -4.53 -27.88 18.93
C LEU A 102 -4.94 -29.17 18.23
N GLN A 103 -4.51 -29.41 16.99
CA GLN A 103 -4.73 -30.67 16.28
C GLN A 103 -4.16 -31.85 17.06
N ARG A 104 -2.92 -31.71 17.54
CA ARG A 104 -2.27 -32.73 18.35
C ARG A 104 -3.01 -33.02 19.65
N GLN A 105 -3.44 -31.98 20.38
CA GLN A 105 -4.22 -32.15 21.61
C GLN A 105 -5.58 -32.83 21.35
N LEU A 106 -6.21 -32.54 20.21
CA LEU A 106 -7.45 -33.17 19.81
C LEU A 106 -7.26 -34.66 19.49
N GLU A 107 -6.18 -35.02 18.78
CA GLU A 107 -5.81 -36.41 18.51
C GLU A 107 -5.53 -37.19 19.79
N GLU A 108 -4.74 -36.63 20.71
CA GLU A 108 -4.47 -37.23 22.03
C GLU A 108 -5.76 -37.43 22.84
N SER A 109 -6.68 -36.46 22.82
CA SER A 109 -7.98 -36.58 23.48
C SER A 109 -8.90 -37.63 22.83
N HIS A 110 -8.83 -37.81 21.52
CA HIS A 110 -9.62 -38.80 20.79
C HIS A 110 -9.09 -40.22 21.02
N GLU A 111 -7.78 -40.40 21.15
CA GLU A 111 -7.18 -41.68 21.53
C GLU A 111 -7.57 -42.10 22.95
N LEU A 112 -7.61 -41.16 23.90
CA LEU A 112 -8.05 -41.42 25.27
C LEU A 112 -9.53 -41.79 25.39
N GLN A 113 -10.38 -41.36 24.46
CA GLN A 113 -11.80 -41.73 24.40
C GLN A 113 -12.06 -43.08 23.71
N ARG A 114 -11.07 -43.67 23.02
CA ARG A 114 -11.19 -44.98 22.36
C ARG A 114 -10.79 -46.17 23.25
N VAL A 115 -10.30 -45.91 24.47
CA VAL A 115 -9.93 -46.91 25.49
C VAL A 115 -11.08 -47.05 26.50
#